data_AF-A0A221UWG9-F1
#
_entry.id   AF-A0A221UWG9-F1
#
_cell.length_a   1.000
_cell.length_b   1.000
_cell.length_c   1.000
_cell.angle_alpha   90.00
_cell.angle_beta   90.00
_cell.angle_gamma   90.00
#
_symmetry.space_group_name_H-M   'P 1'
#
loop_
_entity.id
_entity.type
_entity.pdbx_description
1 polymer ?
#
loop_
_entity_poly.entity_id
_entity_poly.type
_entity_poly.pdbx_seq_one_letter_code
_entity_poly.pdbx_strand_id
1 'polypeptide(L)'
;MEVNLAYYRKKDWRKFLKLIDDPENMDETWKEWHKSYLKIKRSLTSHGLNVNDIVIDLNELRNYCLTNNHTGSVYKTGPLVQRCGKCWI
;
A
#
# COMPACT_ATOMS: atom_id res chain seq x y z
N MET A 1 -2.54 -18.63 10.16
CA MET A 1 -3.33 -17.57 9.50
C MET A 1 -2.39 -16.82 8.58
N GLU A 2 -2.85 -16.49 7.38
CA GLU A 2 -2.05 -15.77 6.37
C GLU A 2 -2.59 -14.36 6.19
N VAL A 3 -1.69 -13.40 5.98
CA VAL A 3 -2.03 -12.00 5.74
C VAL A 3 -1.25 -11.49 4.55
N ASN A 4 -1.97 -10.87 3.62
CA ASN A 4 -1.40 -10.18 2.48
C ASN A 4 -1.00 -8.76 2.88
N LEU A 5 0.27 -8.41 2.67
CA LEU A 5 0.81 -7.10 2.97
C LEU A 5 1.24 -6.42 1.66
N ALA A 6 0.61 -5.28 1.35
CA ALA A 6 0.88 -4.54 0.13
C ALA A 6 2.32 -3.98 0.11
N TYR A 7 3.06 -4.28 -0.95
CA TYR A 7 4.43 -3.86 -1.16
C TYR A 7 4.58 -2.97 -2.41
N TYR A 8 5.12 -1.78 -2.22
CA TYR A 8 5.46 -0.87 -3.31
C TYR A 8 6.96 -0.91 -3.62
N ARG A 9 7.30 -1.09 -4.89
CA ARG A 9 8.71 -1.11 -5.32
C ARG A 9 9.29 0.30 -5.30
N LYS A 10 10.58 0.41 -4.95
CA LYS A 10 11.32 1.70 -4.95
C LYS A 10 11.20 2.46 -6.29
N LYS A 11 11.28 1.74 -7.41
CA LYS A 11 11.16 2.31 -8.77
C LYS A 11 9.78 2.93 -9.04
N ASP A 12 8.75 2.44 -8.36
CA ASP A 12 7.36 2.82 -8.57
C ASP A 12 6.91 3.89 -7.55
N TRP A 13 7.68 4.12 -6.47
CA TRP A 13 7.34 5.04 -5.37
C TRP A 13 6.97 6.44 -5.83
N ARG A 14 7.77 7.05 -6.71
CA ARG A 14 7.50 8.42 -7.19
C ARG A 14 6.23 8.48 -8.04
N LYS A 15 5.87 7.40 -8.73
CA LYS A 15 4.62 7.31 -9.48
C LYS A 15 3.44 7.10 -8.54
N PHE A 16 3.61 6.25 -7.53
CA PHE A 16 2.63 6.01 -6.48
C PHE A 16 2.26 7.29 -5.74
N LEU A 17 3.24 8.10 -5.30
CA LEU A 17 2.99 9.38 -4.63
C LEU A 17 2.19 10.39 -5.48
N LYS A 18 2.21 10.26 -6.82
CA LYS A 18 1.40 11.09 -7.73
C LYS A 18 -0.01 10.56 -7.95
N LEU A 19 -0.26 9.30 -7.59
CA LEU A 19 -1.55 8.63 -7.76
C LEU A 19 -2.41 8.69 -6.50
N ILE A 20 -1.81 8.97 -5.35
CA ILE A 20 -2.52 9.13 -4.09
C ILE A 20 -2.91 10.60 -3.90
N ASP A 21 -4.03 10.81 -3.22
CA ASP A 21 -4.56 12.17 -3.00
C ASP A 21 -3.92 12.86 -1.80
N ASP A 22 -3.45 12.08 -0.82
CA ASP A 22 -2.81 12.58 0.39
C ASP A 22 -1.31 12.17 0.47
N PRO A 23 -0.45 12.62 -0.47
CA PRO A 23 0.96 12.29 -0.44
C PRO A 23 1.69 12.84 0.78
N GLU A 24 1.18 13.92 1.38
CA GLU A 24 1.68 14.50 2.63
C GLU A 24 1.55 13.56 3.84
N ASN A 25 0.58 12.64 3.81
CA ASN A 25 0.43 11.63 4.85
C ASN A 25 1.36 10.43 4.62
N MET A 26 1.95 10.29 3.44
CA MET A 26 2.94 9.26 3.14
C MET A 26 4.36 9.68 3.52
N ASP A 27 5.19 8.68 3.80
CA ASP A 27 6.60 8.94 4.08
C ASP A 27 7.25 9.56 2.83
N GLU A 28 7.98 10.66 3.00
CA GLU A 28 8.57 11.41 1.88
C GLU A 28 9.47 10.51 1.02
N THR A 29 10.23 9.63 1.67
CA THR A 29 11.11 8.70 1.00
C THR A 29 10.63 7.26 1.07
N TRP A 30 10.83 6.53 -0.03
CA TRP A 30 10.59 5.09 -0.07
C TRP A 30 11.34 4.35 1.05
N LYS A 31 12.51 4.84 1.44
CA LYS A 31 13.36 4.23 2.47
C LYS A 31 12.68 4.29 3.84
N GLU A 32 12.04 5.41 4.18
CA GLU A 32 11.30 5.58 5.42
C GLU A 32 10.05 4.73 5.44
N TRP A 33 9.27 4.78 4.35
CA TRP A 33 8.13 3.89 4.16
C TRP A 33 8.54 2.41 4.30
N HIS A 34 9.63 1.99 3.66
CA HIS A 34 10.10 0.61 3.71
C HIS A 34 10.57 0.20 5.12
N LYS A 35 11.16 1.13 5.87
CA LYS A 35 11.51 0.91 7.28
C LYS A 35 10.25 0.68 8.12
N SER A 36 9.22 1.50 7.90
CA SER A 36 7.92 1.32 8.54
C SER A 36 7.33 -0.04 8.17
N TYR A 37 7.22 -0.36 6.87
CA TYR A 37 6.78 -1.65 6.31
C TYR A 37 7.43 -2.86 7.00
N LEU A 38 8.75 -2.86 7.13
CA LEU A 38 9.48 -3.95 7.76
C LEU A 38 9.13 -4.11 9.25
N LYS A 39 8.83 -3.02 9.97
CA LYS A 39 8.40 -3.11 11.37
C LYS A 39 7.05 -3.82 11.50
N ILE A 40 6.09 -3.52 10.62
CA ILE A 40 4.77 -4.20 10.66
C ILE A 40 4.90 -5.64 10.22
N LYS A 41 5.65 -5.91 9.14
CA LYS A 41 5.89 -7.28 8.70
C LYS A 41 6.46 -8.11 9.85
N ARG A 42 7.48 -7.60 10.54
CA ARG A 42 8.05 -8.26 11.73
C ARG A 42 7.04 -8.42 12.86
N SER A 43 6.22 -7.40 13.13
CA SER A 43 5.17 -7.48 14.13
C SER A 43 4.14 -8.57 13.78
N LEU A 44 3.62 -8.58 12.55
CA LEU A 44 2.66 -9.59 12.10
C LEU A 44 3.26 -11.00 12.17
N THR A 45 4.50 -11.17 11.72
CA THR A 45 5.21 -12.45 11.84
C THR A 45 5.44 -12.84 13.30
N SER A 46 5.74 -11.91 14.19
CA SER A 46 5.89 -12.21 15.63
C SER A 46 4.59 -12.59 16.31
N HIS A 47 3.44 -12.22 15.73
CA HIS A 47 2.11 -12.69 16.16
C HIS A 47 1.73 -14.07 15.56
N GLY A 48 2.66 -14.75 14.88
CA GLY A 48 2.41 -16.07 14.27
C GLY A 48 1.65 -16.02 12.94
N LEU A 49 1.58 -14.85 12.29
CA LEU A 49 0.97 -14.70 10.97
C LEU A 49 2.00 -14.93 9.87
N ASN A 50 1.63 -15.71 8.85
CA ASN A 50 2.43 -15.83 7.65
C ASN A 50 2.15 -14.61 6.76
N VAL A 51 3.16 -13.76 6.53
CA VAL A 51 3.00 -12.49 5.82
C VAL A 51 3.44 -12.64 4.37
N ASN A 52 2.48 -12.58 3.46
CA ASN A 52 2.72 -12.63 2.02
C ASN A 52 2.86 -11.21 1.48
N ASP A 53 4.00 -10.91 0.86
CA ASP A 53 4.23 -9.61 0.23
C ASP A 53 3.52 -9.56 -1.13
N ILE A 54 2.50 -8.72 -1.26
CA ILE A 54 1.78 -8.52 -2.53
C ILE A 54 2.33 -7.28 -3.21
N VAL A 55 3.08 -7.48 -4.29
CA VAL A 55 3.60 -6.37 -5.08
C VAL A 55 2.46 -5.70 -5.83
N ILE A 56 2.18 -4.45 -5.49
CA ILE A 56 1.09 -3.70 -6.13
C ILE A 56 1.54 -3.18 -7.49
N ASP A 57 0.79 -3.53 -8.53
CA ASP A 57 0.91 -2.90 -9.85
C ASP A 57 0.12 -1.58 -9.86
N LEU A 58 0.80 -0.47 -10.12
CA LEU A 58 0.18 0.85 -10.11
C LEU A 58 -0.81 1.06 -11.26
N ASN A 59 -0.63 0.37 -12.40
CA ASN A 59 -1.57 0.44 -13.51
C ASN A 59 -2.85 -0.33 -13.17
N GLU A 60 -2.71 -1.51 -12.56
CA GLU A 60 -3.85 -2.27 -12.06
C GLU A 60 -4.61 -1.51 -10.98
N LEU A 61 -3.88 -0.91 -10.02
CA LEU A 61 -4.45 -0.05 -8.99
C LEU A 61 -5.23 1.12 -9.61
N ARG A 62 -4.64 1.81 -10.59
CA ARG A 62 -5.28 2.92 -11.29
C ARG A 62 -6.54 2.47 -12.04
N ASN A 63 -6.45 1.37 -12.78
CA ASN A 63 -7.57 0.82 -13.54
C ASN A 63 -8.71 0.40 -12.61
N TYR A 64 -8.38 -0.24 -11.49
CA TYR A 64 -9.36 -0.61 -10.48
C TYR A 64 -10.11 0.61 -9.94
N CYS A 65 -9.41 1.71 -9.64
CA CYS A 65 -10.04 2.95 -9.18
C CYS A 65 -10.98 3.55 -10.23
N LEU A 66 -10.55 3.59 -11.49
CA LEU A 66 -11.34 4.12 -12.61
C LEU A 66 -12.60 3.29 -12.88
N THR A 67 -12.50 1.97 -12.89
CA THR A 67 -13.61 1.06 -13.22
C THR A 67 -14.70 1.04 -12.14
N ASN A 68 -14.34 1.24 -10.88
CA ASN A 68 -15.30 1.18 -9.77
C ASN A 68 -15.96 2.52 -9.43
N ASN A 69 -15.82 3.54 -10.30
CA ASN A 69 -16.38 4.88 -10.12
C ASN A 69 -16.02 5.55 -8.79
N HIS A 70 -14.93 5.09 -8.16
CA HIS A 70 -14.25 5.81 -7.09
C HIS A 70 -13.44 6.90 -7.78
N THR A 71 -14.04 8.07 -7.97
CA THR A 71 -13.26 9.30 -8.15
C THR A 71 -12.25 9.32 -7.02
N GLY A 72 -10.98 9.21 -7.40
CA GLY A 72 -9.90 8.67 -6.59
C GLY A 72 -9.87 9.21 -5.18
N SER A 73 -9.48 8.34 -4.25
CA SER A 73 -8.68 8.68 -3.09
C SER A 73 -8.06 7.40 -2.52
N VAL A 74 -6.72 7.39 -2.45
CA VAL A 74 -5.94 6.36 -1.76
C VAL A 74 -5.50 6.95 -0.43
N TYR A 75 -6.19 6.60 0.65
CA TYR A 75 -5.89 7.11 1.99
C TYR A 75 -4.90 6.21 2.74
N LYS A 76 -4.10 6.81 3.62
CA LYS A 76 -3.20 6.08 4.53
C LYS A 76 -3.89 5.84 5.87
N THR A 77 -4.49 4.66 6.08
CA THR A 77 -4.79 4.17 7.43
C THR A 77 -3.69 3.21 7.89
N GLY A 78 -2.52 3.80 8.15
CA GLY A 78 -1.32 3.06 8.51
C GLY A 78 -0.47 2.60 7.32
N PRO A 79 0.54 1.77 7.58
CA PRO A 79 1.49 1.30 6.55
C PRO A 79 0.91 0.20 5.65
N LEU A 80 -0.25 -0.33 6.06
CA LEU A 80 -1.22 -0.95 5.18
C LEU A 80 -1.97 0.20 4.50
N VAL A 81 -1.70 0.44 3.22
CA VAL A 81 -2.51 1.36 2.42
C VAL A 81 -3.90 0.74 2.30
N GLN A 82 -4.80 1.12 3.21
CA GLN A 82 -6.18 0.68 3.22
C GLN A 82 -7.04 1.77 2.58
N ARG A 83 -7.87 1.32 1.65
CA ARG A 83 -9.11 1.93 1.17
C ARG A 83 -8.97 2.98 0.05
N CYS A 84 -8.90 2.48 -1.19
CA CYS A 84 -10.01 2.77 -2.11
C CYS A 84 -11.19 1.89 -1.68
N GLY A 85 -12.38 2.48 -1.58
CA GLY A 85 -13.52 2.04 -0.76
C GLY A 85 -14.07 0.62 -0.89
N LYS A 86 -13.47 -0.33 -1.61
CA LYS A 86 -13.78 -1.78 -1.56
C LYS A 86 -12.82 -2.67 -2.37
N CYS A 87 -11.53 -2.34 -2.46
CA CYS A 87 -10.56 -3.22 -3.15
C CYS A 87 -10.05 -4.30 -2.20
N TRP A 88 -10.71 -5.47 -2.17
CA TRP A 88 -10.21 -6.68 -1.51
C TRP A 88 -9.47 -7.54 -2.53
N ILE A 89 -8.23 -7.90 -2.20
CA ILE A 89 -7.67 -9.23 -2.49
C ILE A 89 -7.23 -9.82 -1.16
#